data_AF-A0A8I0VCC6-F1
#
_entry.id   AF-A0A8I0VCC6-F1
#
_cell.length_a   1.000
_cell.length_b   1.000
_cell.length_c   1.000
_cell.angle_alpha   90.00
_cell.angle_beta   90.00
_cell.angle_gamma   90.00
#
_symmetry.space_group_name_H-M   'P 1'
#
loop_
_entity.id
_entity.type
_entity.pdbx_description
1 polymer ?
#
loop_
_entity_poly.entity_id
_entity_poly.type
_entity_poly.pdbx_seq_one_letter_code
_entity_poly.pdbx_strand_id
1 'polypeptide(L)'
;MTRPDASPRRTAAARPTRGIPRPTVREALLAGLRATAVVLVFSLVVGGLTSPAQGFLPSWVNSLANSAGGWSMLAFVAVWLSHARPPLGAVLGALSFVAMVEAYGVVSLWRGHFFAEPLSSMWIPIGLVAGPIIGAAAALVRHAGRGATIAGVAVLSAVLVAEGIFGLTVVAATTSPVYWILEIALAMGFLAAAVLRGRDGRASAPAGAARD
;
A
#
# COMPACT_ATOMS: atom_id res chain seq x y z
N MET A 1 -44.55 61.08 -18.25
CA MET A 1 -44.31 59.97 -17.30
C MET A 1 -43.71 58.82 -18.11
N THR A 2 -42.38 58.82 -18.32
CA THR A 2 -41.30 58.17 -17.52
C THR A 2 -41.16 56.67 -17.78
N ARG A 3 -39.90 56.30 -18.09
CA ARG A 3 -39.35 55.12 -18.79
C ARG A 3 -39.61 53.75 -18.14
N PRO A 4 -39.43 52.66 -18.92
CA PRO A 4 -39.44 51.27 -18.44
C PRO A 4 -38.16 50.91 -17.66
N ASP A 5 -38.32 50.18 -16.56
CA ASP A 5 -37.25 49.66 -15.71
C ASP A 5 -36.52 48.49 -16.39
N ALA A 6 -35.34 48.77 -16.95
CA ALA A 6 -34.40 47.75 -17.39
C ALA A 6 -33.63 47.22 -16.17
N SER A 7 -34.01 46.02 -15.71
CA SER A 7 -33.25 45.29 -14.69
C SER A 7 -31.88 44.86 -15.26
N PRO A 8 -30.75 45.21 -14.62
CA PRO A 8 -29.45 44.76 -15.08
C PRO A 8 -29.28 43.27 -14.76
N ARG A 9 -29.37 42.41 -15.79
CA ARG A 9 -28.81 41.05 -15.74
C ARG A 9 -27.33 41.18 -15.40
N ARG A 10 -26.96 40.89 -14.14
CA ARG A 10 -25.58 40.53 -13.79
C ARG A 10 -25.22 39.27 -14.56
N THR A 11 -24.59 39.44 -15.71
CA THR A 11 -23.79 38.41 -16.36
C THR A 11 -22.66 38.05 -15.40
N ALA A 12 -22.88 37.00 -14.61
CA ALA A 12 -21.81 36.32 -13.89
C ALA A 12 -20.83 35.79 -14.94
N ALA A 13 -19.78 36.56 -15.21
CA ALA A 13 -18.69 36.14 -16.08
C ALA A 13 -18.14 34.82 -15.52
N ALA A 14 -18.32 33.74 -16.29
CA ALA A 14 -17.84 32.42 -15.94
C ALA A 14 -16.33 32.52 -15.65
N ARG A 15 -15.96 32.29 -14.39
CA ARG A 15 -14.56 32.31 -13.95
C ARG A 15 -13.80 31.28 -14.78
N PRO A 16 -12.77 31.66 -15.57
CA PRO A 16 -12.05 30.70 -16.38
C PRO A 16 -11.45 29.64 -15.45
N THR A 17 -11.91 28.40 -15.60
CA THR A 17 -11.33 27.25 -14.93
C THR A 17 -9.89 27.14 -15.40
N ARG A 18 -8.92 27.56 -14.58
CA ARG A 18 -7.50 27.28 -14.81
C ARG A 18 -7.36 25.77 -14.94
N GLY A 19 -7.14 25.30 -16.18
CA GLY A 19 -6.83 23.91 -16.44
C GLY A 19 -5.56 23.55 -15.66
N ILE A 20 -5.63 22.48 -14.88
CA ILE A 20 -4.46 21.96 -14.16
C ILE A 20 -3.43 21.54 -15.23
N PRO A 21 -2.20 22.07 -15.22
CA PRO A 21 -1.18 21.69 -16.20
C PRO A 21 -0.96 20.16 -16.15
N ARG A 22 -1.04 19.51 -17.32
CA ARG A 22 -0.64 18.10 -17.43
C ARG A 22 0.88 18.01 -17.31
N PRO A 23 1.42 17.06 -16.52
CA PRO A 23 2.87 16.88 -16.46
C PRO A 23 3.42 16.55 -17.85
N THR A 24 4.62 17.04 -18.10
CA THR A 24 5.36 16.68 -19.31
C THR A 24 5.74 15.20 -19.29
N VAL A 25 5.98 14.60 -20.47
CA VAL A 25 6.45 13.21 -20.58
C VAL A 25 7.71 12.97 -19.74
N ARG A 26 8.64 13.93 -19.75
CA ARG A 26 9.88 13.86 -18.96
C ARG A 26 9.62 13.79 -17.46
N GLU A 27 8.71 14.61 -16.93
CA GLU A 27 8.35 14.60 -15.51
C GLU A 27 7.68 13.27 -15.12
N ALA A 28 6.80 12.74 -15.96
CA ALA A 28 6.17 11.44 -15.74
C ALA A 28 7.20 10.30 -15.71
N LEU A 29 8.17 10.31 -16.64
CA LEU A 29 9.26 9.33 -16.68
C LEU A 29 10.16 9.42 -15.44
N LEU A 30 10.59 10.63 -15.06
CA LEU A 30 11.42 10.83 -13.86
C LEU A 30 10.70 10.39 -12.58
N ALA A 31 9.40 10.70 -12.47
CA ALA A 31 8.58 10.25 -11.35
C ALA A 31 8.47 8.71 -11.32
N GLY A 32 8.27 8.08 -12.49
CA GLY A 32 8.26 6.62 -12.62
C GLY A 32 9.59 5.99 -12.20
N LEU A 33 10.70 6.48 -12.72
CA LEU A 33 12.05 6.00 -12.37
C LEU A 33 12.34 6.13 -10.87
N ARG A 34 11.98 7.27 -10.27
CA ARG A 34 12.11 7.49 -8.83
C ARG A 34 11.27 6.49 -8.05
N ALA A 35 10.02 6.28 -8.45
CA ALA A 35 9.13 5.33 -7.78
C ALA A 35 9.69 3.90 -7.86
N THR A 36 10.15 3.48 -9.04
CA THR A 36 10.79 2.18 -9.25
C THR A 36 12.04 2.02 -8.37
N ALA A 37 12.91 3.03 -8.33
CA ALA A 37 14.12 3.00 -7.51
C ALA A 37 13.78 2.85 -6.02
N VAL A 38 12.80 3.61 -5.51
CA VAL A 38 12.34 3.49 -4.11
C VAL A 38 11.86 2.08 -3.81
N VAL A 39 11.03 1.50 -4.69
CA VAL A 39 10.48 0.16 -4.47
C VAL A 39 11.57 -0.90 -4.52
N LEU A 40 12.43 -0.87 -5.53
CA LEU A 40 13.49 -1.88 -5.67
C LEU A 40 14.50 -1.80 -4.52
N VAL A 41 14.98 -0.61 -4.17
CA VAL A 41 15.93 -0.45 -3.06
C VAL A 41 15.31 -0.91 -1.75
N PHE A 42 14.08 -0.48 -1.44
CA PHE A 42 13.40 -0.91 -0.22
C PHE A 42 13.22 -2.43 -0.19
N SER A 43 12.75 -3.02 -1.29
CA SER A 43 12.44 -4.45 -1.38
C SER A 43 13.70 -5.31 -1.29
N LEU A 44 14.77 -4.94 -2.00
CA LEU A 44 16.04 -5.66 -1.94
C LEU A 44 16.66 -5.59 -0.54
N VAL A 45 16.65 -4.40 0.09
CA VAL A 45 17.20 -4.23 1.44
C VAL A 45 16.39 -5.02 2.46
N VAL A 46 15.06 -4.85 2.49
CA VAL A 46 14.23 -5.52 3.50
C VAL A 46 14.17 -7.03 3.27
N GLY A 47 14.01 -7.50 2.03
CA GLY A 47 14.04 -8.93 1.70
C GLY A 47 15.38 -9.57 2.07
N GLY A 48 16.49 -8.91 1.70
CA GLY A 48 17.83 -9.38 2.06
C GLY A 48 18.06 -9.42 3.58
N LEU A 49 17.67 -8.36 4.30
CA LEU A 49 17.79 -8.28 5.77
C LEU A 49 16.89 -9.27 6.51
N THR A 50 15.80 -9.75 5.88
CA THR A 50 14.88 -10.71 6.51
C THR A 50 15.58 -12.04 6.81
N SER A 51 16.54 -12.46 5.98
CA SER A 51 17.33 -13.67 6.25
C SER A 51 18.11 -13.58 7.57
N PRO A 52 19.08 -12.65 7.76
CA PRO A 52 19.82 -12.53 9.01
C PRO A 52 18.93 -12.14 10.19
N ALA A 53 17.88 -11.35 9.97
CA ALA A 53 16.96 -10.94 11.04
C ALA A 53 16.33 -12.13 11.78
N GLN A 54 16.09 -13.26 11.12
CA GLN A 54 15.59 -14.48 11.80
C GLN A 54 16.49 -14.96 12.95
N GLY A 55 17.79 -14.63 12.94
CA GLY A 55 18.72 -14.95 14.03
C GLY A 55 18.74 -13.94 15.18
N PHE A 56 18.19 -12.73 14.98
CA PHE A 56 18.23 -11.64 15.95
C PHE A 56 16.86 -11.21 16.47
N LEU A 57 15.80 -11.54 15.72
CA LEU A 57 14.43 -11.21 16.08
C LEU A 57 13.97 -12.03 17.29
N PRO A 58 13.18 -11.42 18.19
CA PRO A 58 12.49 -12.18 19.24
C PRO A 58 11.69 -13.34 18.65
N SER A 59 11.62 -14.46 19.39
CA SER A 59 10.93 -15.68 18.93
C SER A 59 9.48 -15.44 18.49
N TRP A 60 8.82 -14.45 19.08
CA TRP A 60 7.43 -14.08 18.78
C TRP A 60 7.24 -13.29 17.48
N VAL A 61 8.30 -12.88 16.78
CA VAL A 61 8.27 -12.27 15.43
C VAL A 61 9.05 -13.05 14.38
N ASN A 62 9.61 -14.20 14.75
CA ASN A 62 10.43 -15.01 13.83
C ASN A 62 9.64 -15.49 12.60
N SER A 63 8.31 -15.69 12.76
CA SER A 63 7.40 -16.07 11.68
C SER A 63 7.33 -15.06 10.51
N LEU A 64 7.85 -13.83 10.68
CA LEU A 64 7.86 -12.80 9.62
C LEU A 64 8.48 -13.30 8.30
N ALA A 65 9.55 -14.10 8.38
CA ALA A 65 10.22 -14.62 7.18
C ALA A 65 9.33 -15.59 6.38
N ASN A 66 8.28 -16.14 6.99
CA ASN A 66 7.36 -17.11 6.40
C ASN A 66 5.91 -16.60 6.38
N SER A 67 5.71 -15.27 6.40
CA SER A 67 4.39 -14.64 6.50
C SER A 67 4.06 -13.85 5.24
N ALA A 68 3.03 -14.31 4.52
CA ALA A 68 2.49 -13.65 3.33
C ALA A 68 1.92 -12.24 3.66
N GLY A 69 1.27 -12.09 4.81
CA GLY A 69 0.73 -10.84 5.35
C GLY A 69 1.84 -9.85 5.73
N GLY A 70 2.87 -10.31 6.42
CA GLY A 70 4.06 -9.52 6.73
C GLY A 70 4.74 -8.98 5.46
N TRP A 71 4.97 -9.85 4.47
CA TRP A 71 5.56 -9.45 3.19
C TRP A 71 4.62 -8.56 2.35
N SER A 72 3.30 -8.80 2.41
CA SER A 72 2.29 -7.92 1.80
C SER A 72 2.33 -6.51 2.40
N MET A 73 2.49 -6.40 3.72
CA MET A 73 2.63 -5.11 4.40
C MET A 73 3.90 -4.38 3.95
N LEU A 74 5.02 -5.10 3.80
CA LEU A 74 6.27 -4.53 3.30
C LEU A 74 6.15 -4.04 1.84
N ALA A 75 5.57 -4.85 0.96
CA ALA A 75 5.30 -4.45 -0.43
C ALA A 75 4.36 -3.23 -0.50
N PHE A 76 3.32 -3.22 0.34
CA PHE A 76 2.39 -2.10 0.46
C PHE A 76 3.12 -0.82 0.85
N VAL A 77 3.98 -0.86 1.88
CA VAL A 77 4.77 0.29 2.33
C VAL A 77 5.73 0.75 1.24
N ALA A 78 6.43 -0.15 0.57
CA ALA A 78 7.34 0.18 -0.53
C ALA A 78 6.63 0.99 -1.63
N VAL A 79 5.49 0.49 -2.10
CA VAL A 79 4.69 1.16 -3.14
C VAL A 79 4.08 2.46 -2.61
N TRP A 80 3.58 2.49 -1.38
CA TRP A 80 3.03 3.68 -0.77
C TRP A 80 4.07 4.81 -0.63
N LEU A 81 5.31 4.48 -0.24
CA LEU A 81 6.45 5.40 -0.16
C LEU A 81 6.95 5.87 -1.53
N SER A 82 6.71 5.10 -2.58
CA SER A 82 7.12 5.44 -3.95
C SER A 82 6.31 6.59 -4.58
N HIS A 83 5.12 6.89 -4.02
CA HIS A 83 4.13 7.79 -4.60
C HIS A 83 3.63 7.38 -6.00
N ALA A 84 3.83 6.13 -6.44
CA ALA A 84 3.31 5.65 -7.72
C ALA A 84 1.78 5.80 -7.84
N ARG A 85 1.30 6.08 -9.05
CA ARG A 85 -0.13 6.08 -9.38
C ARG A 85 -0.64 4.63 -9.52
N PRO A 86 -1.94 4.34 -9.34
CA PRO A 86 -2.43 2.96 -9.23
C PRO A 86 -1.98 1.95 -10.30
N PRO A 87 -1.96 2.28 -11.61
CA PRO A 87 -1.46 1.35 -12.62
C PRO A 87 0.02 0.99 -12.44
N LEU A 88 0.87 1.99 -12.18
CA LEU A 88 2.28 1.77 -11.88
C LEU A 88 2.45 1.08 -10.52
N GLY A 89 1.64 1.44 -9.53
CA GLY A 89 1.63 0.81 -8.21
C GLY A 89 1.40 -0.69 -8.30
N ALA A 90 0.49 -1.16 -9.16
CA ALA A 90 0.28 -2.58 -9.41
C ALA A 90 1.55 -3.28 -9.94
N VAL A 91 2.17 -2.71 -10.98
CA VAL A 91 3.42 -3.26 -11.54
C VAL A 91 4.52 -3.28 -10.49
N LEU A 92 4.69 -2.19 -9.76
CA LEU A 92 5.70 -2.09 -8.71
C LEU A 92 5.42 -3.03 -7.54
N GLY A 93 4.17 -3.35 -7.23
CA GLY A 93 3.83 -4.35 -6.22
C GLY A 93 4.31 -5.75 -6.61
N ALA A 94 4.12 -6.16 -7.87
CA ALA A 94 4.66 -7.42 -8.38
C ALA A 94 6.20 -7.45 -8.32
N LEU A 95 6.85 -6.37 -8.77
CA LEU A 95 8.30 -6.23 -8.72
C LEU A 95 8.84 -6.24 -7.28
N SER A 96 8.10 -5.66 -6.34
CA SER A 96 8.46 -5.65 -4.92
C SER A 96 8.53 -7.07 -4.35
N PHE A 97 7.51 -7.90 -4.61
CA PHE A 97 7.52 -9.30 -4.16
C PHE A 97 8.68 -10.09 -4.76
N VAL A 98 8.88 -10.01 -6.08
CA VAL A 98 9.99 -10.70 -6.76
C VAL A 98 11.32 -10.25 -6.18
N ALA A 99 11.55 -8.94 -6.05
CA ALA A 99 12.79 -8.39 -5.51
C ALA A 99 13.04 -8.81 -4.06
N MET A 100 12.02 -8.82 -3.19
CA MET A 100 12.16 -9.28 -1.82
C MET A 100 12.51 -10.78 -1.76
N VAL A 101 11.85 -11.62 -2.57
CA VAL A 101 12.06 -13.09 -2.57
C VAL A 101 13.46 -13.42 -3.06
N GLU A 102 13.89 -12.81 -4.15
CA GLU A 102 15.22 -13.02 -4.70
C GLU A 102 16.31 -12.49 -3.76
N ALA A 103 16.12 -11.31 -3.15
CA ALA A 103 17.10 -10.80 -2.18
C ALA A 103 17.20 -11.68 -0.93
N TYR A 104 16.06 -12.16 -0.42
CA TYR A 104 16.04 -13.12 0.68
C TYR A 104 16.78 -14.41 0.31
N GLY A 105 16.54 -14.94 -0.90
CA GLY A 105 17.19 -16.14 -1.42
C GLY A 105 18.70 -15.98 -1.52
N VAL A 106 19.16 -14.91 -2.16
CA VAL A 106 20.59 -14.58 -2.30
C VAL A 106 21.29 -14.49 -0.95
N VAL A 107 20.72 -13.73 0.00
CA VAL A 107 21.34 -13.59 1.33
C VAL A 107 21.28 -14.89 2.12
N SER A 108 20.23 -15.70 1.95
CA SER A 108 20.14 -17.02 2.59
C SER A 108 21.22 -17.97 2.06
N LEU A 109 21.44 -18.01 0.74
CA LEU A 109 22.51 -18.79 0.12
C LEU A 109 23.90 -18.33 0.58
N TRP A 110 24.16 -17.02 0.67
CA TRP A 110 25.41 -16.48 1.22
C TRP A 110 25.66 -16.90 2.67
N ARG A 111 24.59 -17.16 3.42
CA ARG A 111 24.66 -17.64 4.81
C ARG A 111 24.71 -19.16 4.93
N GLY A 112 24.77 -19.89 3.79
CA GLY A 112 24.82 -21.35 3.76
C GLY A 112 23.47 -22.03 3.98
N HIS A 113 22.37 -21.28 3.91
CA HIS A 113 21.03 -21.86 3.96
C HIS A 113 20.55 -22.25 2.56
N PHE A 114 19.79 -23.33 2.48
CA PHE A 114 19.14 -23.73 1.24
C PHE A 114 18.03 -22.73 0.85
N PHE A 115 17.98 -22.39 -0.43
CA PHE A 115 16.86 -21.70 -1.05
C PHE A 115 16.73 -22.17 -2.51
N ALA A 116 15.56 -21.98 -3.11
CA ALA A 116 15.32 -22.34 -4.51
C ALA A 116 16.22 -21.54 -5.48
N GLU A 117 16.44 -22.08 -6.68
CA GLU A 117 17.13 -21.39 -7.77
C GLU A 117 16.42 -20.07 -8.12
N PRO A 118 17.13 -19.08 -8.71
CA PRO A 118 16.56 -17.78 -9.05
C PRO A 118 15.25 -17.90 -9.83
N LEU A 119 14.23 -17.15 -9.41
CA LEU A 119 12.89 -17.08 -10.01
C LEU A 119 12.11 -18.41 -10.02
N SER A 120 12.59 -19.44 -9.33
CA SER A 120 11.96 -20.77 -9.29
C SER A 120 11.19 -21.06 -8.00
N SER A 121 11.30 -20.16 -7.01
CA SER A 121 10.58 -20.29 -5.75
C SER A 121 9.06 -20.24 -5.94
N MET A 122 8.31 -21.07 -5.21
CA MET A 122 6.84 -21.06 -5.21
C MET A 122 6.24 -19.69 -4.86
N TRP A 123 7.01 -18.84 -4.16
CA TRP A 123 6.61 -17.49 -3.80
C TRP A 123 6.60 -16.51 -4.97
N ILE A 124 7.31 -16.80 -6.06
CA ILE A 124 7.35 -15.95 -7.26
C ILE A 124 5.98 -15.86 -7.94
N PRO A 125 5.31 -16.96 -8.34
CA PRO A 125 3.98 -16.86 -8.93
C PRO A 125 2.94 -16.27 -7.95
N ILE A 126 3.03 -16.58 -6.66
CA ILE A 126 2.16 -15.97 -5.63
C ILE A 126 2.36 -14.45 -5.60
N GLY A 127 3.60 -13.98 -5.57
CA GLY A 127 3.95 -12.57 -5.57
C GLY A 127 3.54 -11.83 -6.85
N LEU A 128 3.62 -12.50 -8.00
CA LEU A 128 3.17 -11.95 -9.28
C LEU A 128 1.64 -11.78 -9.35
N VAL A 129 0.86 -12.58 -8.60
CA VAL A 129 -0.60 -12.47 -8.53
C VAL A 129 -1.03 -11.50 -7.43
N ALA A 130 -0.48 -11.63 -6.23
CA ALA A 130 -0.83 -10.79 -5.08
C ALA A 130 -0.27 -9.37 -5.21
N GLY A 131 0.95 -9.23 -5.75
CA GLY A 131 1.67 -7.96 -5.88
C GLY A 131 0.89 -6.86 -6.60
N PRO A 132 0.30 -7.11 -7.77
CA PRO A 132 -0.55 -6.13 -8.46
C PRO A 132 -1.69 -5.60 -7.59
N ILE A 133 -2.34 -6.48 -6.83
CA ILE A 133 -3.49 -6.15 -5.98
C ILE A 133 -3.02 -5.29 -4.79
N ILE A 134 -1.96 -5.72 -4.11
CA ILE A 134 -1.37 -5.00 -2.96
C ILE A 134 -0.81 -3.64 -3.38
N GLY A 135 -0.09 -3.59 -4.50
CA GLY A 135 0.51 -2.36 -5.02
C GLY A 135 -0.54 -1.35 -5.50
N ALA A 136 -1.60 -1.80 -6.18
CA ALA A 136 -2.73 -0.94 -6.52
C ALA A 136 -3.42 -0.40 -5.26
N ALA A 137 -3.65 -1.25 -4.26
CA ALA A 137 -4.24 -0.85 -2.99
C ALA A 137 -3.41 0.22 -2.27
N ALA A 138 -2.09 0.06 -2.22
CA ALA A 138 -1.16 1.04 -1.65
C ALA A 138 -1.25 2.41 -2.36
N ALA A 139 -1.26 2.39 -3.69
CA ALA A 139 -1.38 3.60 -4.50
C ALA A 139 -2.76 4.26 -4.38
N LEU A 140 -3.84 3.49 -4.25
CA LEU A 140 -5.19 4.01 -3.96
C LEU A 140 -5.23 4.70 -2.60
N VAL A 141 -4.63 4.09 -1.57
CA VAL A 141 -4.53 4.71 -0.24
C VAL A 141 -3.77 6.03 -0.28
N ARG A 142 -2.78 6.16 -1.16
CA ARG A 142 -2.00 7.40 -1.30
C ARG A 142 -2.73 8.51 -2.05
N HIS A 143 -3.48 8.18 -3.09
CA HIS A 143 -3.94 9.15 -4.09
C HIS A 143 -5.45 9.32 -4.20
N ALA A 144 -6.24 8.39 -3.64
CA ALA A 144 -7.68 8.37 -3.85
C ALA A 144 -8.47 9.02 -2.71
N GLY A 145 -9.76 9.25 -2.96
CA GLY A 145 -10.70 9.73 -1.95
C GLY A 145 -11.04 8.66 -0.91
N ARG A 146 -11.71 9.09 0.18
CA ARG A 146 -11.98 8.28 1.38
C ARG A 146 -12.43 6.84 1.12
N GLY A 147 -13.42 6.63 0.25
CA GLY A 147 -13.96 5.29 -0.01
C GLY A 147 -12.90 4.35 -0.59
N ALA A 148 -12.10 4.83 -1.53
CA ALA A 148 -11.03 4.07 -2.14
C ALA A 148 -9.82 3.87 -1.19
N THR A 149 -9.56 4.83 -0.30
CA THR A 149 -8.58 4.63 0.79
C THR A 149 -9.01 3.48 1.71
N ILE A 150 -10.27 3.47 2.16
CA ILE A 150 -10.79 2.39 3.02
C ILE A 150 -10.72 1.06 2.27
N ALA A 151 -11.12 1.01 1.00
CA ALA A 151 -11.02 -0.19 0.18
C ALA A 151 -9.59 -0.71 0.04
N GLY A 152 -8.62 0.18 -0.23
CA GLY A 152 -7.20 -0.20 -0.32
C GLY A 152 -6.64 -0.72 1.01
N VAL A 153 -7.02 -0.12 2.14
CA VAL A 153 -6.64 -0.65 3.47
C VAL A 153 -7.31 -1.99 3.75
N ALA A 154 -8.57 -2.17 3.33
CA ALA A 154 -9.30 -3.42 3.50
C ALA A 154 -8.64 -4.59 2.77
N VAL A 155 -8.05 -4.36 1.59
CA VAL A 155 -7.27 -5.39 0.87
C VAL A 155 -6.12 -5.91 1.72
N LEU A 156 -5.26 -5.03 2.24
CA LEU A 156 -4.13 -5.46 3.10
C LEU A 156 -4.64 -6.12 4.39
N SER A 157 -5.67 -5.54 4.99
CA SER A 157 -6.24 -6.03 6.25
C SER A 157 -6.86 -7.41 6.10
N ALA A 158 -7.47 -7.71 4.95
CA ALA A 158 -8.00 -9.03 4.65
C ALA A 158 -6.91 -10.10 4.58
N VAL A 159 -5.75 -9.78 4.00
CA VAL A 159 -4.60 -10.70 3.97
C VAL A 159 -4.09 -10.99 5.38
N LEU A 160 -3.89 -9.94 6.19
CA LEU A 160 -3.42 -10.08 7.58
C LEU A 160 -4.40 -10.86 8.47
N VAL A 161 -5.71 -10.63 8.33
CA VAL A 161 -6.71 -11.40 9.09
C VAL A 161 -6.74 -12.86 8.62
N ALA A 162 -6.73 -13.10 7.31
CA ALA A 162 -6.76 -14.45 6.76
C ALA A 162 -5.53 -15.25 7.15
N GLU A 163 -4.34 -14.67 7.03
CA GLU A 163 -3.10 -15.31 7.48
C GLU A 163 -3.05 -15.47 9.00
N GLY A 164 -3.45 -14.46 9.78
CA GLY A 164 -3.51 -14.59 11.24
C GLY A 164 -4.43 -15.73 11.71
N ILE A 165 -5.59 -15.91 11.07
CA ILE A 165 -6.50 -17.04 11.36
C ILE A 165 -5.84 -18.37 10.96
N PHE A 166 -5.24 -18.46 9.77
CA PHE A 166 -4.51 -19.65 9.34
C PHE A 166 -3.35 -19.97 10.29
N GLY A 167 -2.60 -18.96 10.69
CA GLY A 167 -1.54 -18.98 11.68
C GLY A 167 -1.97 -19.65 12.98
N LEU A 168 -3.08 -19.17 13.55
CA LEU A 168 -3.63 -19.67 14.81
C LEU A 168 -4.24 -21.08 14.72
N THR A 169 -4.78 -21.46 13.55
CA THR A 169 -5.54 -22.70 13.40
C THR A 169 -4.77 -23.85 12.77
N VAL A 170 -3.72 -23.56 11.99
CA VAL A 170 -2.98 -24.56 11.20
C VAL A 170 -1.53 -24.69 11.65
N VAL A 171 -0.83 -23.59 11.95
CA VAL A 171 0.62 -23.61 12.20
C VAL A 171 1.03 -23.14 13.60
N ALA A 172 0.07 -22.87 14.49
CA ALA A 172 0.34 -22.42 15.86
C ALA A 172 1.09 -23.44 16.72
N ALA A 173 1.08 -24.72 16.34
CA ALA A 173 1.83 -25.77 17.04
C ALA A 173 3.35 -25.62 16.88
N THR A 174 3.82 -24.97 15.81
CA THR A 174 5.25 -24.84 15.46
C THR A 174 5.73 -23.39 15.39
N THR A 175 4.83 -22.42 15.63
CA THR A 175 5.12 -20.98 15.54
C THR A 175 4.51 -20.25 16.73
N SER A 176 4.97 -19.02 17.01
CA SER A 176 4.42 -18.26 18.12
C SER A 176 3.01 -17.74 17.80
N PRO A 177 1.99 -18.01 18.65
CA PRO A 177 0.65 -17.46 18.46
C PRO A 177 0.61 -15.93 18.56
N VAL A 178 1.60 -15.32 19.23
CA VAL A 178 1.71 -13.87 19.37
C VAL A 178 1.82 -13.20 18.01
N TYR A 179 2.60 -13.76 17.08
CA TYR A 179 2.77 -13.17 15.75
C TYR A 179 1.43 -13.08 14.99
N TRP A 180 0.66 -14.16 15.01
CA TRP A 180 -0.61 -14.25 14.31
C TRP A 180 -1.69 -13.35 14.93
N ILE A 181 -1.68 -13.19 16.26
CA ILE A 181 -2.52 -12.21 16.97
C ILE A 181 -2.13 -10.78 16.56
N LEU A 182 -0.83 -10.49 16.45
CA LEU A 182 -0.34 -9.18 16.03
C LEU A 182 -0.82 -8.84 14.61
N GLU A 183 -0.83 -9.79 13.67
CA GLU A 183 -1.38 -9.55 12.33
C GLU A 183 -2.84 -9.14 12.37
N ILE A 184 -3.68 -9.88 13.09
CA ILE A 184 -5.11 -9.55 13.25
C ILE A 184 -5.26 -8.17 13.91
N ALA A 185 -4.49 -7.89 14.96
CA ALA A 185 -4.54 -6.60 15.65
C ALA A 185 -4.13 -5.44 14.73
N LEU A 186 -3.08 -5.61 13.92
CA LEU A 186 -2.64 -4.62 12.93
C LEU A 186 -3.70 -4.38 11.86
N ALA A 187 -4.32 -5.44 11.34
CA ALA A 187 -5.41 -5.32 10.37
C ALA A 187 -6.58 -4.48 10.92
N MET A 188 -7.00 -4.77 12.15
CA MET A 188 -8.05 -4.01 12.83
C MET A 188 -7.63 -2.55 13.05
N GLY A 189 -6.39 -2.33 13.47
CA GLY A 189 -5.81 -1.00 13.66
C GLY A 189 -5.78 -0.17 12.37
N PHE A 190 -5.34 -0.77 11.25
CA PHE A 190 -5.29 -0.09 9.96
C PHE A 190 -6.70 0.28 9.46
N LEU A 191 -7.66 -0.64 9.53
CA LEU A 191 -9.05 -0.36 9.17
C LEU A 191 -9.66 0.74 10.04
N ALA A 192 -9.47 0.66 11.36
CA ALA A 192 -9.95 1.69 12.28
C ALA A 192 -9.34 3.05 11.94
N ALA A 193 -8.03 3.14 11.73
CA ALA A 193 -7.35 4.38 11.36
C ALA A 193 -7.88 4.97 10.03
N ALA A 194 -8.13 4.13 9.02
CA ALA A 194 -8.69 4.56 7.74
C ALA A 194 -10.12 5.11 7.88
N VAL A 195 -10.95 4.46 8.70
CA VAL A 195 -12.32 4.90 8.97
C VAL A 195 -12.34 6.19 9.78
N LEU A 196 -11.52 6.29 10.83
CA LEU A 196 -11.47 7.43 11.75
C LEU A 196 -10.91 8.69 11.09
N ARG A 197 -9.80 8.60 10.34
CA ARG A 197 -9.27 9.76 9.57
C ARG A 197 -10.30 10.35 8.61
N GLY A 198 -11.20 9.51 8.10
CA GLY A 198 -12.29 9.97 7.26
C GLY A 198 -13.38 10.76 7.99
N ARG A 199 -13.54 10.60 9.31
CA ARG A 199 -14.54 11.30 10.14
C ARG A 199 -14.09 12.73 10.44
N ASP A 200 -12.80 12.94 10.73
CA ASP A 200 -12.25 14.25 11.09
C ASP A 200 -12.38 15.26 9.94
N GLY A 201 -12.23 14.80 8.69
CA GLY A 201 -12.44 15.65 7.51
C GLY A 201 -13.89 16.11 7.28
N ARG A 202 -14.89 15.48 7.92
CA ARG A 202 -16.30 15.91 7.88
C ARG A 202 -16.66 16.85 9.03
N ALA A 203 -16.01 16.72 10.19
CA ALA A 203 -16.26 17.58 11.34
C ALA A 203 -15.72 19.01 11.14
N SER A 204 -14.76 19.20 10.24
CA SER A 204 -14.18 20.52 9.91
C SER A 204 -14.90 21.27 8.79
N ALA A 205 -15.98 20.72 8.22
CA ALA A 205 -16.81 21.46 7.27
C ALA A 205 -17.75 22.40 8.05
N PRO A 206 -17.66 23.73 7.87
CA PRO A 206 -18.52 24.64 8.62
C PRO A 206 -19.99 24.35 8.30
N ALA A 207 -20.76 24.06 9.35
CA ALA A 207 -22.21 23.97 9.32
C ALA A 207 -22.78 25.38 9.05
N GLY A 208 -22.77 25.79 7.79
CA GLY A 208 -23.07 27.16 7.42
C GLY A 208 -23.31 27.33 5.92
N ALA A 209 -24.22 26.53 5.37
CA ALA A 209 -24.86 26.85 4.10
C ALA A 209 -26.37 26.62 4.25
N ALA A 210 -27.02 27.69 4.72
CA ALA A 210 -28.44 28.09 4.64
C ALA A 210 -29.25 27.34 3.55
N ARG A 211 -30.51 26.89 3.68
CA ARG A 211 -31.70 27.46 4.35
C ARG A 211 -31.72 28.97 4.36
N ASP A 212 -32.03 29.54 3.19
CA ASP A 212 -33.00 30.62 2.96
C ASP A 212 -33.48 30.55 1.51
#